data_AF-A0A7Y3IZN6-F1
#
_entry.id   AF-A0A7Y3IZN6-F1
#
_cell.length_a   1.000
_cell.length_b   1.000
_cell.length_c   1.000
_cell.angle_alpha   90.00
_cell.angle_beta   90.00
_cell.angle_gamma   90.00
#
_symmetry.space_group_name_H-M   'P 1'
#
loop_
_entity.id
_entity.type
_entity.pdbx_description
1 polymer ?
#
loop_
_entity_poly.entity_id
_entity_poly.type
_entity_poly.pdbx_seq_one_letter_code
_entity_poly.pdbx_strand_id
1 'polypeptide(L)'
;MCAKIEEAVGIIRNQSPRRQFRTTWVPGINNLEEIDEMARVLGAGESLLLTGFRSGNTLDPRWRQLRSPTQSELHEVCQRFEDLGIHATLF
;
A
#
# COMPACT_ATOMS: atom_id res chain seq x y z
N MET A 1 -10.97 3.79 -7.36
CA MET A 1 -10.34 2.51 -7.77
C MET A 1 -10.83 2.02 -9.14
N CYS A 2 -10.05 1.16 -9.84
CA CYS A 2 -10.42 0.53 -11.12
C CYS A 2 -11.16 -0.81 -10.90
N ALA A 3 -12.32 -1.02 -11.56
CA ALA A 3 -13.18 -2.20 -11.38
C ALA A 3 -12.45 -3.55 -11.58
N LYS A 4 -11.47 -3.61 -12.50
CA LYS A 4 -10.68 -4.83 -12.75
C LYS A 4 -9.78 -5.22 -11.58
N ILE A 5 -9.32 -4.24 -10.78
CA ILE A 5 -8.48 -4.50 -9.61
C ILE A 5 -9.34 -5.11 -8.50
N GLU A 6 -10.53 -4.56 -8.26
CA GLU A 6 -11.45 -5.08 -7.24
C GLU A 6 -11.85 -6.53 -7.56
N GLU A 7 -12.14 -6.83 -8.83
CA GLU A 7 -12.42 -8.20 -9.29
C GLU A 7 -11.24 -9.14 -9.04
N ALA A 8 -10.03 -8.72 -9.42
CA ALA A 8 -8.82 -9.53 -9.21
C ALA A 8 -8.56 -9.81 -7.73
N VAL A 9 -8.76 -8.80 -6.86
CA VAL A 9 -8.67 -8.97 -5.40
C VAL A 9 -9.70 -10.00 -4.93
N GLY A 10 -10.95 -9.91 -5.39
CA GLY A 10 -11.99 -10.90 -5.07
C GLY A 10 -11.61 -12.33 -5.46
N ILE A 11 -11.06 -12.53 -6.65
CA ILE A 11 -10.60 -13.85 -7.12
C ILE A 11 -9.47 -14.39 -6.23
N ILE A 12 -8.45 -13.58 -5.97
CA ILE A 12 -7.30 -13.97 -5.13
C ILE A 12 -7.77 -14.33 -3.72
N ARG A 13 -8.73 -13.58 -3.17
CA ARG A 13 -9.26 -13.83 -1.83
C ARG A 13 -9.93 -15.20 -1.70
N ASN A 14 -10.62 -15.64 -2.75
CA ASN A 14 -11.32 -16.91 -2.78
C ASN A 14 -10.40 -18.11 -3.07
N GLN A 15 -9.33 -17.90 -3.84
CA GLN A 15 -8.50 -19.00 -4.36
C GLN A 15 -7.16 -19.17 -3.63
N SER A 16 -6.67 -18.14 -2.94
CA SER A 16 -5.37 -18.17 -2.25
C SER A 16 -5.53 -17.83 -0.76
N PRO A 17 -5.76 -18.84 0.12
CA PRO A 17 -5.94 -18.62 1.55
C PRO A 17 -4.67 -18.12 2.26
N ARG A 18 -3.49 -18.35 1.65
CA ARG A 18 -2.23 -17.73 2.07
C ARG A 18 -1.87 -16.68 1.04
N ARG A 19 -2.05 -15.41 1.38
CA ARG A 19 -1.76 -14.27 0.51
C ARG A 19 -1.21 -13.12 1.33
N GLN A 20 -0.46 -12.26 0.68
CA GLN A 20 0.02 -11.01 1.23
C GLN A 20 -0.07 -9.96 0.12
N PHE A 21 -0.73 -8.85 0.42
CA PHE A 21 -0.75 -7.69 -0.48
C PHE A 21 0.51 -6.85 -0.26
N ARG A 22 0.93 -6.09 -1.27
CA ARG A 22 2.07 -5.18 -1.14
C ARG A 22 1.68 -3.84 -1.73
N THR A 23 2.11 -2.76 -1.10
CA THR A 23 1.97 -1.41 -1.64
C THR A 23 3.24 -0.61 -1.38
N THR A 24 3.46 0.43 -2.19
CA THR A 24 4.59 1.34 -2.05
C THR A 24 4.07 2.73 -1.70
N TRP A 25 4.56 3.30 -0.60
CA TRP A 25 4.24 4.68 -0.23
C TRP A 25 5.21 5.65 -0.92
N VAL A 26 4.66 6.54 -1.73
CA VAL A 26 5.41 7.60 -2.40
C VAL A 26 4.88 8.97 -1.93
N PRO A 27 5.68 9.75 -1.18
CA PRO A 27 5.25 11.07 -0.70
C PRO A 27 4.81 12.00 -1.83
N GLY A 28 3.64 12.62 -1.68
CA GLY A 28 3.08 13.56 -2.66
C GLY A 28 2.45 12.92 -3.89
N ILE A 29 2.51 11.58 -4.02
CA ILE A 29 1.68 10.83 -4.97
C ILE A 29 0.56 10.14 -4.21
N ASN A 30 0.92 9.43 -3.13
CA ASN A 30 -0.07 8.81 -2.27
C ASN A 30 -0.52 9.74 -1.15
N ASN A 31 -1.76 9.56 -0.73
CA ASN A 31 -2.35 10.26 0.40
C ASN A 31 -3.12 9.28 1.32
N LEU A 32 -3.55 9.77 2.48
CA LEU A 32 -4.24 8.95 3.48
C LEU A 32 -5.65 8.53 3.04
N GLU A 33 -6.33 9.30 2.18
CA GLU A 33 -7.67 8.94 1.66
C GLU A 33 -7.60 7.70 0.76
N GLU A 34 -6.51 7.55 0.00
CA GLU A 34 -6.25 6.35 -0.80
C GLU A 34 -6.06 5.10 0.08
N ILE A 35 -5.57 5.26 1.31
CA ILE A 35 -5.44 4.14 2.27
C ILE A 35 -6.81 3.58 2.62
N ASP A 36 -7.77 4.46 2.88
CA ASP A 36 -9.14 4.07 3.21
C ASP A 36 -9.78 3.31 2.03
N GLU A 37 -9.56 3.78 0.80
CA GLU A 37 -10.06 3.09 -0.39
C GLU A 37 -9.38 1.72 -0.59
N MET A 38 -8.06 1.64 -0.39
CA MET A 38 -7.31 0.38 -0.45
C MET A 38 -7.82 -0.61 0.60
N ALA A 39 -7.96 -0.19 1.86
CA ALA A 39 -8.44 -1.05 2.94
C ALA A 39 -9.84 -1.59 2.65
N ARG A 40 -10.74 -0.76 2.11
CA ARG A 40 -12.09 -1.18 1.68
C ARG A 40 -12.03 -2.30 0.63
N VAL A 41 -11.13 -2.18 -0.35
CA VAL A 41 -11.01 -3.17 -1.44
C VAL A 41 -10.36 -4.46 -0.96
N LEU A 42 -9.31 -4.37 -0.14
CA LEU A 42 -8.64 -5.54 0.43
C LEU A 42 -9.57 -6.30 1.38
N GLY A 43 -10.31 -5.56 2.21
CA GLY A 43 -11.15 -6.09 3.27
C GLY A 43 -10.36 -6.35 4.56
N ALA A 44 -11.03 -6.24 5.71
CA ALA A 44 -10.40 -6.46 7.01
C ALA A 44 -9.86 -7.90 7.18
N GLY A 45 -8.81 -8.03 7.99
CA GLY A 45 -8.13 -9.30 8.30
C GLY A 45 -7.04 -9.70 7.30
N GLU A 46 -6.80 -8.91 6.25
CA GLU A 46 -5.74 -9.16 5.29
C GLU A 46 -4.38 -8.67 5.80
N SER A 47 -3.30 -9.27 5.29
CA SER A 47 -1.94 -8.80 5.53
C SER A 47 -1.40 -7.98 4.36
N LEU A 48 -0.75 -6.87 4.68
CA LEU A 48 -0.16 -5.94 3.73
C LEU A 48 1.31 -5.64 4.08
N LEU A 49 2.19 -5.72 3.08
CA LEU A 49 3.56 -5.25 3.20
C LEU A 49 3.67 -3.85 2.62
N LEU A 50 4.08 -2.90 3.47
CA LEU A 50 4.32 -1.52 3.08
C LEU A 50 5.80 -1.31 2.79
N THR A 51 6.10 -0.79 1.61
CA THR A 51 7.47 -0.41 1.22
C THR A 51 7.54 1.09 1.00
N GLY A 52 8.59 1.73 1.48
CA GLY A 52 8.85 3.14 1.17
C GLY A 52 9.49 3.29 -0.21
N PHE A 53 9.02 4.26 -0.99
CA PHE A 53 9.68 4.62 -2.24
C PHE A 53 11.15 4.98 -2.02
N ARG A 54 12.03 4.50 -2.91
CA ARG A 54 13.46 4.82 -2.88
C ARG A 54 13.80 5.68 -4.08
N SER A 55 14.14 6.94 -3.82
CA SER A 55 14.62 7.86 -4.85
C SER A 55 16.04 7.51 -5.30
N GLY A 56 16.45 8.06 -6.44
CA GLY A 56 17.77 7.81 -7.04
C GLY A 56 17.72 6.84 -8.23
N ASN A 57 17.44 5.55 -7.98
CA ASN A 57 17.39 4.53 -9.04
C ASN A 57 15.96 4.27 -9.53
N THR A 58 15.42 5.19 -10.33
CA THR A 58 14.06 5.11 -10.87
C THR A 58 14.07 4.95 -12.39
N LEU A 59 13.08 4.22 -12.91
CA LEU A 59 12.86 4.10 -14.36
C LEU A 59 12.48 5.45 -14.99
N ASP A 60 11.57 6.18 -14.34
CA ASP A 60 11.20 7.53 -14.75
C ASP A 60 12.18 8.56 -14.13
N PRO A 61 12.93 9.33 -14.94
CA PRO A 61 13.87 10.34 -14.44
C PRO A 61 13.22 11.41 -13.56
N ARG A 62 11.93 11.71 -13.76
CA ARG A 62 11.19 12.71 -12.97
C ARG A 62 11.10 12.31 -11.50
N TRP A 63 11.16 11.02 -11.20
CA TRP A 63 11.00 10.49 -9.85
C TRP A 63 12.32 10.45 -9.07
N ARG A 64 13.46 10.69 -9.74
CA ARG A 64 14.78 10.70 -9.07
C ARG A 64 14.89 11.80 -8.02
N GLN A 65 14.19 12.91 -8.23
CA GLN A 65 14.21 14.08 -7.36
C GLN A 65 13.10 14.06 -6.30
N LEU A 66 12.16 13.12 -6.36
CA LEU A 66 11.17 12.96 -5.32
C LEU A 66 11.85 12.52 -4.03
N ARG A 67 11.35 12.99 -2.89
CA ARG A 67 11.89 12.55 -1.60
C ARG A 67 11.43 11.12 -1.31
N SER A 68 12.32 10.33 -0.72
CA SER A 68 11.92 9.08 -0.08
C SER A 68 11.11 9.40 1.18
N PRO A 69 10.12 8.58 1.56
CA PRO A 69 9.37 8.78 2.80
C PRO A 69 10.29 8.60 4.01
N THR A 70 10.01 9.33 5.07
CA THR A 70 10.66 9.12 6.36
C THR A 70 10.13 7.87 7.04
N GLN A 71 10.88 7.35 8.02
CA GLN A 71 10.41 6.25 8.86
C GLN A 71 9.12 6.61 9.59
N SER A 72 9.00 7.84 10.10
CA SER A 72 7.79 8.29 10.80
C SER A 72 6.55 8.23 9.91
N GLU A 73 6.65 8.70 8.66
CA GLU A 73 5.53 8.64 7.71
C GLU A 73 5.13 7.20 7.39
N LEU A 74 6.09 6.30 7.22
CA LEU A 74 5.80 4.90 6.97
C LEU A 74 5.10 4.23 8.16
N HIS A 75 5.50 4.58 9.39
CA HIS A 75 4.82 4.09 10.60
C HIS A 75 3.39 4.64 10.71
N GLU A 76 3.17 5.92 10.38
CA GLU A 76 1.84 6.53 10.35
C GLU A 76 0.92 5.82 9.34
N VAL A 77 1.44 5.53 8.15
CA VAL A 77 0.71 4.78 7.12
C VAL A 77 0.40 3.35 7.58
N CYS A 78 1.36 2.64 8.18
CA CYS A 78 1.11 1.33 8.77
C CYS A 78 0.03 1.39 9.85
N GLN A 79 0.12 2.35 10.77
CA GLN A 79 -0.87 2.54 11.83
C GLN A 79 -2.26 2.78 11.24
N ARG A 80 -2.36 3.60 10.17
CA ARG A 80 -3.65 3.85 9.50
C ARG A 80 -4.25 2.58 8.92
N PHE A 81 -3.45 1.71 8.33
CA PHE A 81 -3.93 0.41 7.85
C PHE A 81 -4.40 -0.49 9.00
N GLU A 82 -3.67 -0.54 10.11
CA GLU A 82 -4.04 -1.32 11.29
C GLU A 82 -5.37 -0.82 11.90
N ASP A 83 -5.57 0.51 11.97
CA ASP A 83 -6.82 1.11 12.44
C ASP A 83 -8.04 0.70 11.58
N LEU A 84 -7.81 0.33 10.32
CA LEU A 84 -8.81 -0.16 9.37
C LEU A 84 -8.91 -1.70 9.33
N GLY A 85 -8.18 -2.39 10.21
CA GLY A 85 -8.18 -3.84 10.33
C GLY A 85 -7.32 -4.56 9.30
N ILE A 86 -6.34 -3.89 8.69
CA ILE A 86 -5.35 -4.48 7.79
C ILE A 86 -4.03 -4.62 8.53
N HIS A 87 -3.48 -5.83 8.59
CA HIS A 87 -2.21 -6.10 9.26
C HIS A 87 -1.04 -5.63 8.37
N ALA A 88 -0.47 -4.46 8.67
CA ALA A 88 0.52 -3.79 7.86
C ALA A 88 1.92 -3.90 8.45
N THR A 89 2.89 -4.39 7.67
CA THR A 89 4.29 -4.52 8.11
C THR A 89 5.23 -3.76 7.17
N LEU A 90 6.23 -3.09 7.74
CA LEU A 90 7.28 -2.40 6.98
C LEU A 90 8.30 -3.38 6.40
N PHE A 91 8.73 -3.11 5.17
CA PHE A 91 9.83 -3.82 4.48
C PHE A 91 10.98 -2.87 4.13
#